data_AF-A0A3N2RJ05-F1
#
_entry.id   AF-A0A3N2RJ05-F1
#
_cell.length_a   1.000
_cell.length_b   1.000
_cell.length_c   1.000
_cell.angle_alpha   90.00
_cell.angle_beta   90.00
_cell.angle_gamma   90.00
#
_symmetry.space_group_name_H-M   'P 1'
#
loop_
_entity.id
_entity.type
_entity.pdbx_description
1 polymer ?
#
loop_
_entity_poly.entity_id
_entity_poly.type
_entity_poly.pdbx_seq_one_letter_code
_entity_poly.pdbx_strand_id
1 'polypeptide(L)' 'MTDLASASSSRTPFRTVYIVSDGTGITAETFSHSILAQFEMKFRQVRIPFVDTIDKAHVAVAKINEAFHAEGV' A
#
# COMPACT_ATOMS: atom_id res chain seq x y z
N MET A 1 13.01 -32.58 -26.14
CA MET A 1 14.26 -32.15 -25.49
C MET A 1 14.31 -30.63 -25.57
N THR A 2 13.85 -29.98 -24.49
CA THR A 2 13.95 -28.54 -24.13
C THR A 2 13.39 -27.51 -25.12
N ASP A 3 12.56 -26.54 -24.76
CA ASP A 3 12.48 -25.83 -23.49
C ASP A 3 11.03 -25.47 -23.10
N LEU A 4 10.88 -25.45 -21.80
CA LEU A 4 9.74 -25.32 -20.92
C LEU A 4 9.16 -23.90 -21.01
N ALA A 5 7.84 -23.83 -20.94
CA ALA A 5 7.03 -22.70 -20.52
C ALA A 5 7.84 -21.47 -20.06
N SER A 6 7.82 -20.40 -20.88
CA SER A 6 7.94 -19.04 -20.37
C SER A 6 6.79 -18.84 -19.39
N ALA A 7 7.02 -19.21 -18.14
CA ALA A 7 6.13 -18.95 -17.04
C ALA A 7 5.89 -17.45 -17.02
N SER A 8 4.72 -17.03 -17.48
CA SER A 8 4.11 -15.78 -17.11
C SER A 8 4.12 -15.78 -15.58
N SER A 9 5.11 -15.13 -14.98
CA SER A 9 5.13 -14.88 -13.55
C SER A 9 3.89 -14.06 -13.27
N SER A 10 2.82 -14.73 -12.83
CA SER A 10 1.72 -14.08 -12.17
C SER A 10 2.32 -13.53 -10.88
N ARG A 11 2.87 -12.31 -10.94
CA ARG A 11 3.08 -11.51 -9.74
C ARG A 11 1.70 -11.45 -9.13
N THR A 12 1.46 -12.20 -8.05
CA THR A 12 0.31 -11.94 -7.19
C THR A 12 0.39 -10.45 -6.87
N PRO A 13 -0.56 -9.62 -7.34
CA PRO A 13 -0.41 -8.18 -7.20
C PRO A 13 -0.46 -7.87 -5.71
N PHE A 14 0.69 -7.48 -5.14
CA PHE A 14 0.75 -7.02 -3.77
C PHE A 14 -0.03 -5.72 -3.69
N ARG A 15 -1.12 -5.72 -2.93
CA ARG A 15 -1.95 -4.54 -2.75
C ARG A 15 -1.30 -3.61 -1.74
N THR A 16 -1.07 -2.37 -2.14
CA THR A 16 -0.47 -1.36 -1.28
C THR A 16 -1.54 -0.69 -0.43
N VAL A 17 -1.36 -0.66 0.88
CA VAL A 17 -2.25 -0.01 1.84
C VAL A 17 -1.51 1.18 2.46
N TYR A 18 -2.02 2.38 2.20
CA TYR A 18 -1.49 3.61 2.78
C TYR A 18 -2.21 3.94 4.08
N ILE A 19 -1.45 4.09 5.16
CA ILE A 19 -1.94 4.39 6.50
C ILE A 19 -1.52 5.82 6.84
N VAL A 20 -2.46 6.75 6.73
CA VAL A 20 -2.20 8.20 6.85
C VAL A 20 -2.70 8.71 8.20
N SER A 21 -1.92 9.56 8.88
CA SER A 21 -2.30 10.18 10.16
C SER A 21 -1.65 11.55 10.31
N ASP A 22 -2.36 12.48 10.96
CA ASP A 22 -1.87 13.79 11.39
C ASP A 22 -0.95 13.72 12.62
N GLY A 23 -1.03 12.65 13.41
CA GLY A 23 -0.11 12.32 14.51
C GLY A 23 0.91 11.24 14.15
N THR A 24 1.26 10.40 15.11
CA THR A 24 2.25 9.31 14.91
C THR A 24 1.73 8.18 14.02
N GLY A 25 0.41 8.05 13.85
CA GLY A 25 -0.23 6.96 13.10
C GLY A 25 -0.23 5.60 13.78
N ILE A 26 0.10 5.50 15.09
CA ILE A 26 0.06 4.22 15.83
C ILE A 26 -1.36 3.67 15.88
N THR A 27 -2.35 4.51 16.19
CA THR A 27 -3.76 4.10 16.20
C THR A 27 -4.18 3.59 14.82
N ALA A 28 -3.89 4.35 13.76
CA ALA A 28 -4.23 3.96 12.39
C ALA A 28 -3.57 2.63 11.97
N GLU A 29 -2.32 2.38 12.38
CA GLU A 29 -1.64 1.11 12.13
C GLU A 29 -2.28 -0.07 12.88
N THR A 30 -2.56 0.08 14.17
CA THR A 30 -3.20 -0.98 14.98
C THR A 30 -4.57 -1.37 14.41
N PHE A 31 -5.38 -0.37 14.01
CA PHE A 31 -6.66 -0.63 13.35
C PHE A 31 -6.46 -1.31 11.99
N SER A 32 -5.48 -0.84 11.20
CA SER A 32 -5.16 -1.45 9.89
C SER A 32 -4.78 -2.92 10.04
N HIS A 33 -3.97 -3.29 11.03
CA HIS A 33 -3.60 -4.69 11.26
C HIS A 33 -4.84 -5.58 11.50
N SER A 34 -5.78 -5.11 12.33
CA SER A 34 -7.02 -5.83 12.63
C SER A 34 -7.92 -5.99 11.41
N ILE A 35 -8.05 -4.95 10.58
CA ILE A 35 -8.87 -4.97 9.36
C ILE A 35 -8.23 -5.90 8.31
N LEU A 36 -6.94 -5.76 8.07
CA LEU A 36 -6.23 -6.52 7.03
C LEU A 36 -6.14 -8.01 7.35
N ALA A 37 -6.16 -8.39 8.64
CA ALA A 37 -6.21 -9.78 9.08
C ALA A 37 -7.49 -10.52 8.64
N GLN A 38 -8.55 -9.80 8.22
CA GLN A 38 -9.78 -10.41 7.72
C GLN A 38 -9.68 -10.92 6.27
N PHE A 39 -8.57 -10.64 5.58
CA PHE A 39 -8.37 -11.01 4.18
C PHE A 39 -7.25 -12.04 4.03
N GLU A 40 -7.46 -13.06 3.20
CA GLU A 40 -6.46 -14.09 2.89
C GLU A 40 -5.50 -13.64 1.78
N MET A 41 -4.90 -12.45 1.92
CA MET A 41 -3.92 -11.93 0.96
C MET A 41 -2.81 -11.10 1.60
N LYS A 42 -1.71 -10.91 0.88
CA LYS A 42 -0.57 -10.12 1.35
C LYS A 42 -0.72 -8.65 0.94
N PHE A 43 -0.46 -7.76 1.88
CA PHE A 43 -0.49 -6.31 1.68
C PHE A 43 0.88 -5.70 1.89
N ARG A 44 1.26 -4.73 1.04
CA ARG A 44 2.37 -3.81 1.33
C ARG A 44 1.82 -2.63 2.12
N GLN A 45 2.15 -2.53 3.40
CA GLN A 45 1.69 -1.43 4.23
C GLN A 45 2.70 -0.27 4.21
N VAL A 46 2.23 0.95 3.99
CA VAL A 46 3.05 2.17 3.99
C VAL A 46 2.44 3.18 4.94
N ARG A 47 3.18 3.57 5.97
CA ARG A 47 2.75 4.61 6.92
C ARG A 47 3.20 5.99 6.46
N ILE A 48 2.31 6.97 6.60
CA ILE A 48 2.58 8.38 6.38
C ILE A 48 2.11 9.14 7.64
N PRO A 49 2.98 9.27 8.66
CA PRO A 49 2.66 10.02 9.87
C PRO A 49 2.82 11.53 9.67
N PHE A 50 2.31 12.30 10.63
CA PHE A 50 2.46 13.76 10.72
C PHE A 50 1.93 14.53 9.51
N VAL A 51 0.85 14.07 8.89
CA VAL A 51 0.13 14.77 7.81
C VAL A 51 -0.83 15.81 8.41
N ASP A 52 -0.26 16.79 9.09
CA ASP A 52 -0.94 17.83 9.89
C ASP A 52 -1.03 19.20 9.20
N THR A 53 -0.59 19.29 7.95
CA THR A 53 -0.73 20.48 7.11
C THR A 53 -1.28 20.15 5.73
N ILE A 54 -1.85 21.15 5.07
CA ILE A 54 -2.39 21.04 3.71
C ILE A 54 -1.30 20.59 2.72
N ASP A 55 -0.10 21.17 2.81
CA ASP A 55 1.02 20.81 1.93
C ASP A 55 1.42 19.34 2.09
N LYS A 56 1.49 18.84 3.33
CA LYS A 56 1.79 17.43 3.59
C LYS A 56 0.69 16.52 3.07
N ALA A 57 -0.57 16.94 3.15
CA ALA A 57 -1.69 16.19 2.56
C ALA A 57 -1.56 16.10 1.05
N HIS A 58 -1.18 17.19 0.36
CA HIS A 58 -0.91 17.16 -1.08
C HIS A 58 0.24 16.22 -1.44
N VAL A 59 1.32 16.19 -0.65
CA VAL A 59 2.43 15.24 -0.84
C VAL A 59 1.97 13.80 -0.66
N ALA A 60 1.13 13.51 0.35
CA ALA A 60 0.58 12.17 0.56
C ALA A 60 -0.29 11.72 -0.62
N VAL A 61 -1.17 12.60 -1.12
CA VAL A 61 -2.00 12.34 -2.30
C VAL A 61 -1.16 12.07 -3.54
N ALA A 62 -0.13 12.89 -3.79
CA ALA A 62 0.77 12.69 -4.93
C ALA A 62 1.43 11.31 -4.88
N LYS A 63 1.92 10.89 -3.72
CA LYS A 63 2.53 9.57 -3.52
C LYS A 63 1.55 8.41 -3.74
N ILE A 64 0.31 8.55 -3.26
CA ILE A 64 -0.74 7.54 -3.46
C ILE A 64 -1.08 7.42 -4.95
N ASN A 65 -1.22 8.56 -5.64
CA ASN A 65 -1.53 8.59 -7.07
C ASN A 65 -0.39 8.02 -7.92
N GLU A 66 0.86 8.35 -7.61
CA GLU A 66 2.03 7.79 -8.28
C GLU A 66 2.05 6.26 -8.18
N ALA A 67 1.80 5.72 -6.98
CA ALA A 67 1.70 4.28 -6.78
C ALA A 67 0.55 3.67 -7.57
N PHE A 68 -0.61 4.32 -7.61
CA PHE A 68 -1.74 3.87 -8.44
C PHE A 68 -1.39 3.85 -9.93
N HIS A 69 -0.71 4.88 -10.44
CA HIS A 69 -0.29 4.91 -11.84
C HIS A 69 0.74 3.81 -12.18
N ALA A 70 1.60 3.44 -11.24
CA ALA A 70 2.62 2.41 -11.43
C ALA A 70 2.10 0.97 -11.22
N GLU A 71 1.19 0.78 -10.27
CA GLU A 71 0.78 -0.54 -9.76
C GLU A 71 -0.65 -0.93 -10.14
N GLY A 72 -1.51 0.04 -10.48
CA GLY A 72 -2.93 -0.17 -10.72
C GLY A 72 -3.72 -0.44 -9.42
N VAL A 73 -4.77 -1.27 -9.53
CA VAL A 73 -5.60 -1.71 -8.40
C VAL A 73 -5.06 -2.98 -7.78
#